data_AF-A0A0N4WH01-F1
#
_entry.id   AF-A0A0N4WH01-F1
#
_cell.length_a   1.000
_cell.length_b   1.000
_cell.length_c   1.000
_cell.angle_alpha   90.00
_cell.angle_beta   90.00
_cell.angle_gamma   90.00
#
_symmetry.space_group_name_H-M   'P 1'
#
loop_
_entity.id
_entity.type
_entity.pdbx_description
1 polymer ?
#
loop_
_entity_poly.entity_id
_entity_poly.type
_entity_poly.pdbx_seq_one_letter_code
_entity_poly.pdbx_strand_id
1 'polypeptide(L)'
;MEIVETIQNLNEYWGPPSLNWFDYFVDGQKLSKLLNEPGHKETVGELALQFAEQVAFTQKEAEVMITKAFPSEDVQFTHRKAACLLLCAIACFAYVDWDIEYLIDKYNEILSVRILVENFLGLCRTSENPSDVVFAEWLFARWAMSIDRRFRIPPPPAKQTVNNPLLVPDLHLTKHENIRKMVVDTRTWLPQAIASLEKYIAEPSDLVVPKMQCFLSPFLEKGGMSLSVGIIGSNVLCQWAPSPDLSLAVTKIPAADVVSVSRFDLLQFHFANGAVDLAQELLKLMTLPSTQLPLFCVDNKLLHGYYLALNVPSPLPPVPTTVKEFLPDQKLLTDDSSVFRRSRMWRLRATKRTSGQLQVAFRSENAAKDVIEGIATCFRQRLTEKVVQQRFIKSLQRQLSSVRDPVKRRRIDALLLFLCATVVGMREELLRCGWDTPSRLRVLASQAPRTVTPPLKAQIVKLIVASDNPFWTVVTSFNAVELKQAMSKMERFVRPFMFTMPEMLAEFVLITRPINELHAVLLAKLNQLAEMRNRTEWDAQCSIYWAEFGLPVQSSQMVMLTEIPIYNNNYGAIARGISNELSSWKRC
;
A
#
# COMPACT_ATOMS: atom_id res chain seq x y z
N MET A 1 1.26 -11.07 -49.43
CA MET A 1 1.69 -10.52 -48.13
C MET A 1 0.83 -11.03 -46.97
N GLU A 2 -0.43 -11.41 -47.20
CA GLU A 2 -1.31 -11.99 -46.17
C GLU A 2 -0.89 -13.39 -45.65
N ILE A 3 -0.24 -14.22 -46.48
CA ILE A 3 0.19 -15.57 -46.07
C ILE A 3 1.34 -15.52 -45.03
N VAL A 4 2.17 -14.49 -45.07
CA VAL A 4 3.31 -14.35 -44.14
C VAL A 4 2.84 -13.90 -42.75
N GLU A 5 1.79 -13.08 -42.66
CA GLU A 5 1.17 -12.70 -41.38
C GLU A 5 0.41 -13.87 -40.73
N THR A 6 -0.19 -14.77 -41.51
CA THR A 6 -0.83 -15.97 -40.95
C THR A 6 0.22 -16.95 -40.38
N ILE A 7 1.38 -17.06 -41.03
CA ILE A 7 2.49 -17.93 -40.58
C ILE A 7 3.24 -17.32 -39.39
N GLN A 8 3.36 -15.98 -39.32
CA GLN A 8 3.95 -15.29 -38.17
C GLN A 8 3.05 -15.40 -36.92
N ASN A 9 1.72 -15.33 -37.08
CA ASN A 9 0.79 -15.60 -35.98
C ASN A 9 0.79 -17.08 -35.54
N LEU A 10 1.10 -18.02 -36.43
CA LEU A 10 1.30 -19.42 -36.04
C LEU A 10 2.61 -19.59 -35.22
N ASN A 11 3.71 -18.93 -35.61
CA ASN A 11 4.98 -19.09 -34.89
C ASN A 11 4.97 -18.53 -33.46
N GLU A 12 4.10 -17.56 -33.12
CA GLU A 12 3.94 -17.11 -31.72
C GLU A 12 3.28 -18.16 -30.80
N TYR A 13 2.50 -19.09 -31.36
CA TYR A 13 1.96 -20.26 -30.63
C TYR A 13 2.89 -21.47 -30.65
N TRP A 14 3.98 -21.42 -31.42
CA TRP A 14 4.96 -22.50 -31.59
C TRP A 14 6.34 -22.03 -31.14
N GLY A 15 6.44 -21.64 -29.86
CA GLY A 15 7.74 -21.58 -29.18
C GLY A 15 8.50 -22.91 -29.33
N PRO A 16 9.83 -22.92 -29.07
CA PRO A 16 10.60 -24.17 -29.05
C PRO A 16 9.88 -25.21 -28.17
N PRO A 17 9.94 -26.53 -28.49
CA PRO A 17 9.10 -27.57 -27.89
C PRO A 17 9.51 -27.85 -26.44
N SER A 18 9.21 -26.91 -25.57
CA SER A 18 9.07 -27.09 -24.15
C SER A 18 7.59 -26.87 -23.84
N LEU A 19 6.83 -27.97 -23.84
CA LEU A 19 5.50 -28.11 -23.23
C LEU A 19 4.33 -27.42 -23.95
N ASN A 20 3.96 -27.94 -25.13
CA ASN A 20 2.68 -27.62 -25.77
C ASN A 20 1.58 -28.53 -25.20
N TRP A 21 0.50 -27.95 -24.65
CA TRP A 21 -0.70 -28.69 -24.20
C TRP A 21 -1.21 -29.68 -25.24
N PHE A 22 -1.08 -29.36 -26.53
CA PHE A 22 -1.59 -30.17 -27.63
C PHE A 22 -0.95 -31.56 -27.68
N ASP A 23 0.35 -31.66 -27.44
CA ASP A 23 1.05 -32.96 -27.44
C ASP A 23 0.50 -33.88 -26.36
N TYR A 24 0.22 -33.33 -25.18
CA TYR A 24 -0.31 -34.06 -24.03
C TYR A 24 -1.80 -34.36 -24.18
N PHE A 25 -2.53 -33.53 -24.93
CA PHE A 25 -3.93 -33.75 -25.25
C PHE A 25 -4.13 -34.89 -26.26
N VAL A 26 -3.31 -34.91 -27.30
CA VAL A 26 -3.36 -35.93 -28.36
C VAL A 26 -2.79 -37.26 -27.86
N ASP A 27 -1.66 -37.22 -27.15
CA ASP A 27 -1.08 -38.40 -26.50
C ASP A 27 -1.43 -38.42 -25.00
N GLY A 28 -2.65 -38.89 -24.70
CA GLY A 28 -3.10 -39.03 -23.31
C GLY A 28 -2.22 -39.96 -22.47
N GLN A 29 -1.49 -40.91 -23.08
CA GLN A 29 -0.54 -41.77 -22.36
C GLN A 29 0.69 -40.98 -21.92
N LYS A 30 1.16 -40.02 -22.73
CA LYS A 30 2.22 -39.07 -22.35
C LYS A 30 1.77 -38.22 -21.16
N LEU A 31 0.54 -37.72 -21.16
CA LEU A 31 -0.02 -36.98 -20.01
C LEU A 31 -0.13 -37.87 -18.76
N SER A 32 -0.62 -39.10 -18.92
CA SER A 32 -0.74 -40.06 -17.82
C SER A 32 0.61 -40.37 -17.18
N LYS A 33 1.65 -40.59 -17.98
CA LYS A 33 3.03 -40.81 -17.48
C LYS A 33 3.53 -39.60 -16.69
N LEU A 34 3.36 -38.40 -17.23
CA LEU A 34 3.76 -37.16 -16.56
C LEU A 34 3.07 -36.98 -15.20
N LEU A 35 1.76 -37.20 -15.13
CA LEU A 35 0.98 -37.02 -13.91
C LEU A 35 1.22 -38.11 -12.86
N ASN A 36 1.65 -39.32 -13.26
CA ASN A 36 1.96 -40.38 -12.31
C ASN A 36 3.36 -40.25 -11.68
N GLU A 37 4.24 -39.44 -12.27
CA GLU A 37 5.58 -39.17 -11.72
C GLU A 37 5.56 -37.96 -10.77
N PRO A 38 6.08 -38.07 -9.53
CA PRO A 38 6.21 -36.92 -8.65
C PRO A 38 7.34 -35.99 -9.11
N GLY A 39 7.23 -34.70 -8.77
CA GLY A 39 8.30 -33.71 -8.98
C GLY A 39 8.11 -32.78 -10.18
N HIS A 40 7.07 -32.98 -10.99
CA HIS A 40 6.78 -32.17 -12.18
C HIS A 40 5.80 -31.01 -11.90
N LYS A 41 5.71 -30.52 -10.66
CA LYS A 41 4.70 -29.51 -10.22
C LYS A 41 4.69 -28.25 -11.09
N GLU A 42 5.85 -27.80 -11.55
CA GLU A 42 5.98 -26.64 -12.45
C GLU A 42 5.43 -26.91 -13.84
N THR A 43 5.89 -27.97 -14.49
CA THR A 43 5.41 -28.36 -15.81
C THR A 43 3.91 -28.62 -15.82
N VAL A 44 3.40 -29.33 -14.80
CA VAL A 44 1.98 -29.66 -14.69
C VAL A 44 1.14 -28.42 -14.36
N GLY A 45 1.65 -27.51 -13.53
CA GLY A 45 0.99 -26.24 -13.23
C GLY A 45 0.80 -25.37 -14.47
N GLU A 46 1.83 -25.29 -15.33
CA GLU A 46 1.73 -24.57 -16.61
C GLU A 46 0.73 -25.23 -17.57
N LEU A 47 0.76 -26.56 -17.68
CA LEU A 47 -0.21 -27.31 -18.49
C LEU A 47 -1.65 -27.11 -18.01
N ALA A 48 -1.90 -27.04 -16.69
CA ALA A 48 -3.23 -26.78 -16.14
C ALA A 48 -3.80 -25.46 -16.67
N LEU A 49 -2.97 -24.42 -16.73
CA LEU A 49 -3.36 -23.09 -17.22
C LEU A 49 -3.58 -23.08 -18.74
N GLN A 50 -2.67 -23.71 -19.50
CA GLN A 50 -2.83 -23.84 -20.95
C GLN A 50 -4.13 -24.58 -21.30
N PHE A 51 -4.41 -25.71 -20.64
CA PHE A 51 -5.67 -26.44 -20.84
C PHE A 51 -6.89 -25.59 -20.48
N ALA A 52 -6.86 -24.85 -19.36
CA ALA A 52 -7.94 -23.97 -18.96
C ALA A 52 -8.25 -22.89 -20.02
N GLU A 53 -7.21 -22.27 -20.60
CA GLU A 53 -7.39 -21.30 -21.68
C GLU A 53 -8.03 -21.93 -22.91
N GLN A 54 -7.58 -23.13 -23.30
CA GLN A 54 -8.19 -23.86 -24.41
C GLN A 54 -9.64 -24.27 -24.15
N VAL A 55 -10.00 -24.59 -22.89
CA VAL A 55 -11.40 -24.80 -22.50
C VAL A 55 -12.22 -23.54 -22.79
N ALA A 56 -11.77 -22.37 -22.33
CA ALA A 56 -12.50 -21.12 -22.53
C ALA A 56 -12.62 -20.74 -24.02
N PHE A 57 -11.57 -20.94 -24.82
CA PHE A 57 -11.63 -20.72 -26.27
C PHE A 57 -12.63 -21.68 -26.94
N THR A 58 -12.60 -22.96 -26.59
CA THR A 58 -13.49 -23.97 -27.17
C THR A 58 -14.96 -23.75 -26.75
N GLN A 59 -15.21 -23.31 -25.52
CA GLN A 59 -16.55 -22.93 -25.06
C GLN A 59 -17.10 -21.72 -25.84
N LYS A 60 -16.27 -20.70 -26.03
CA LYS A 60 -16.63 -19.53 -26.84
C LYS A 60 -16.86 -19.88 -28.32
N GLU A 61 -16.07 -20.79 -28.86
CA GLU A 61 -16.27 -21.35 -30.20
C GLU A 61 -17.64 -22.02 -30.31
N ALA A 62 -18.03 -22.84 -29.32
CA ALA A 62 -19.35 -23.47 -29.27
C ALA A 62 -20.49 -22.43 -29.23
N GLU A 63 -20.37 -21.38 -28.43
CA GLU A 63 -21.36 -20.28 -28.36
C GLU A 63 -21.54 -19.59 -29.73
N VAL A 64 -20.44 -19.35 -30.44
CA VAL A 64 -20.47 -18.75 -31.79
C VAL A 64 -21.11 -19.70 -32.80
N MET A 65 -20.80 -21.00 -32.74
CA MET A 65 -21.41 -22.02 -33.60
C MET A 65 -22.93 -22.11 -33.39
N ILE A 66 -23.39 -22.07 -32.13
CA ILE A 66 -24.82 -22.02 -31.79
C ILE A 66 -25.46 -20.75 -32.37
N THR A 67 -24.84 -19.58 -32.16
CA THR A 67 -25.35 -18.30 -32.65
C THR A 67 -25.44 -18.26 -34.18
N LYS A 68 -24.51 -18.93 -34.87
CA LYS A 68 -24.47 -19.03 -36.33
C LYS A 68 -25.25 -20.23 -36.89
N ALA A 69 -26.01 -20.94 -36.06
CA ALA A 69 -26.84 -22.09 -36.44
C ALA A 69 -26.08 -23.20 -37.19
N PHE A 70 -24.88 -23.54 -36.71
CA PHE A 70 -24.14 -24.72 -37.20
C PHE A 70 -24.90 -26.02 -36.90
N PRO A 71 -24.59 -27.12 -37.63
CA PRO A 71 -25.15 -28.44 -37.35
C PRO A 71 -25.00 -28.85 -35.87
N SER A 72 -26.00 -29.54 -35.33
CA SER A 72 -25.99 -30.00 -33.93
C SER A 72 -24.83 -30.93 -33.63
N GLU A 73 -24.37 -31.70 -34.61
CA GLU A 73 -23.23 -32.62 -34.49
C GLU A 73 -21.92 -31.85 -34.25
N ASP A 74 -21.69 -30.75 -34.96
CA ASP A 74 -20.49 -29.89 -34.80
C ASP A 74 -20.49 -29.21 -33.43
N VAL A 75 -21.65 -28.70 -32.99
CA VAL A 75 -21.81 -28.11 -31.66
C VAL A 75 -21.54 -29.15 -30.57
N GLN A 76 -22.09 -30.35 -30.70
CA GLN A 76 -21.86 -31.46 -29.77
C GLN A 76 -20.38 -31.88 -29.74
N PHE A 77 -19.71 -31.93 -30.89
CA PHE A 77 -18.29 -32.22 -30.97
C PHE A 77 -17.47 -31.19 -30.19
N THR A 78 -17.74 -29.90 -30.39
CA THR A 78 -17.05 -28.81 -29.69
C THR A 78 -17.28 -28.87 -28.18
N HIS A 79 -18.49 -29.19 -27.72
CA HIS A 79 -18.76 -29.42 -26.30
C HIS A 79 -17.99 -30.61 -25.72
N ARG A 80 -17.88 -31.74 -26.46
CA ARG A 80 -17.10 -32.91 -26.03
C ARG A 80 -15.60 -32.58 -25.94
N LYS A 81 -15.08 -31.82 -26.92
CA LYS A 81 -13.70 -31.33 -26.91
C LYS A 81 -13.44 -30.46 -25.67
N ALA A 82 -14.34 -29.52 -25.37
CA ALA A 82 -14.25 -28.69 -24.16
C ALA A 82 -14.27 -29.54 -22.88
N ALA A 83 -15.13 -30.55 -22.78
CA ALA A 83 -15.17 -31.46 -21.63
C ALA A 83 -13.87 -32.26 -21.47
N CYS A 84 -13.28 -32.77 -22.56
CA CYS A 84 -11.99 -33.46 -22.52
C CYS A 84 -10.86 -32.55 -22.04
N LEU A 85 -10.80 -31.33 -22.57
CA LEU A 85 -9.82 -30.31 -22.16
C LEU A 85 -9.99 -29.97 -20.69
N LEU A 86 -11.24 -29.88 -20.21
CA LEU A 86 -11.54 -29.58 -18.81
C LEU A 86 -11.08 -30.70 -17.87
N LEU A 87 -11.30 -31.97 -18.24
CA LEU A 87 -10.78 -33.11 -17.48
C LEU A 87 -9.24 -33.10 -17.40
N CYS A 88 -8.55 -32.77 -18.49
CA CYS A 88 -7.10 -32.60 -18.48
C CYS A 88 -6.66 -31.46 -17.56
N ALA A 89 -7.35 -30.30 -17.65
CA ALA A 89 -7.06 -29.12 -16.86
C ALA A 89 -7.21 -29.40 -15.35
N ILE A 90 -8.32 -30.03 -14.96
CA ILE A 90 -8.60 -30.35 -13.56
C ILE A 90 -7.71 -31.48 -13.05
N ALA A 91 -7.36 -32.48 -13.88
CA ALA A 91 -6.38 -33.50 -13.50
C ALA A 91 -5.02 -32.86 -13.14
N CYS A 92 -4.56 -31.90 -13.95
CA CYS A 92 -3.34 -31.15 -13.67
C CYS A 92 -3.48 -30.26 -12.42
N PHE A 93 -4.64 -29.63 -12.23
CA PHE A 93 -4.90 -28.81 -11.05
C PHE A 93 -4.92 -29.64 -9.75
N ALA A 94 -5.50 -30.84 -9.79
CA ALA A 94 -5.50 -31.78 -8.68
C ALA A 94 -4.09 -32.33 -8.39
N TYR A 95 -3.24 -32.52 -9.42
CA TYR A 95 -1.83 -32.91 -9.22
C TYR A 95 -1.03 -31.86 -8.46
N VAL A 96 -1.30 -30.56 -8.68
CA VAL A 96 -0.65 -29.47 -7.93
C VAL A 96 -1.32 -29.19 -6.58
N ASP A 97 -2.07 -30.17 -6.04
CA ASP A 97 -2.78 -30.11 -4.77
C ASP A 97 -3.82 -28.99 -4.65
N TRP A 98 -4.46 -28.62 -5.78
CA TRP A 98 -5.47 -27.55 -5.84
C TRP A 98 -4.94 -26.18 -5.35
N ASP A 99 -3.63 -25.97 -5.43
CA ASP A 99 -2.94 -24.81 -4.89
C ASP A 99 -3.16 -23.55 -5.75
N ILE A 100 -4.27 -22.86 -5.48
CA ILE A 100 -4.69 -21.61 -6.15
C ILE A 100 -3.59 -20.55 -6.07
N GLU A 101 -3.01 -20.37 -4.88
CA GLU A 101 -2.04 -19.30 -4.62
C GLU A 101 -0.74 -19.56 -5.40
N TYR A 102 -0.28 -20.81 -5.46
CA TYR A 102 0.87 -21.19 -6.28
C TYR A 102 0.67 -20.85 -7.76
N LEU A 103 -0.48 -21.20 -8.35
CA LEU A 103 -0.75 -20.92 -9.76
C LEU A 103 -0.80 -19.41 -10.04
N ILE A 104 -1.43 -18.62 -9.16
CA ILE A 104 -1.48 -17.17 -9.29
C ILE A 104 -0.08 -16.56 -9.16
N ASP A 105 0.65 -16.89 -8.11
CA ASP A 105 1.92 -16.22 -7.78
C ASP A 105 3.05 -16.60 -8.72
N LYS A 106 3.09 -17.85 -9.18
CA LYS A 106 4.15 -18.34 -10.06
C LYS A 106 3.99 -17.85 -11.50
N TYR A 107 2.77 -17.91 -12.03
CA TYR A 107 2.51 -17.65 -13.46
C TYR A 107 1.87 -16.28 -13.73
N ASN A 108 1.36 -15.60 -12.70
CA ASN A 108 0.61 -14.35 -12.86
C ASN A 108 -0.61 -14.48 -13.81
N GLU A 109 -1.23 -15.67 -13.81
CA GLU A 109 -2.37 -16.04 -14.67
C GLU A 109 -3.65 -16.30 -13.89
N ILE A 110 -4.09 -15.25 -13.18
CA ILE A 110 -5.30 -15.28 -12.36
C ILE A 110 -6.60 -15.56 -13.14
N LEU A 111 -6.67 -15.17 -14.42
CA LEU A 111 -7.86 -15.41 -15.27
C LEU A 111 -8.01 -16.90 -15.61
N SER A 112 -6.89 -17.58 -15.87
CA SER A 112 -6.88 -19.02 -16.17
C SER A 112 -7.19 -19.84 -14.92
N VAL A 113 -6.74 -19.40 -13.74
CA VAL A 113 -7.14 -20.00 -12.45
C VAL A 113 -8.63 -19.82 -12.17
N ARG A 114 -9.21 -18.67 -12.49
CA ARG A 114 -10.67 -18.46 -12.41
C ARG A 114 -11.42 -19.52 -13.23
N ILE A 115 -10.99 -19.74 -14.47
CA ILE A 115 -11.61 -20.72 -15.38
C ILE A 115 -11.59 -22.12 -14.75
N LEU A 116 -10.46 -22.54 -14.15
CA LEU A 116 -10.36 -23.84 -13.46
C LEU A 116 -11.38 -23.97 -12.33
N VAL A 117 -11.45 -22.97 -11.44
CA VAL A 117 -12.29 -23.01 -10.25
C VAL A 117 -13.78 -22.94 -10.61
N GLU A 118 -14.18 -22.05 -11.53
CA GLU A 118 -15.57 -21.89 -11.96
C GLU A 118 -16.07 -23.13 -12.72
N ASN A 119 -15.26 -23.67 -13.65
CA ASN A 119 -15.66 -24.86 -14.39
C ASN A 119 -15.72 -26.10 -13.50
N PHE A 120 -14.81 -26.24 -12.53
CA PHE A 120 -14.88 -27.35 -11.57
C PHE A 120 -16.17 -27.28 -10.73
N LEU A 121 -16.53 -26.09 -10.22
CA LEU A 121 -17.80 -25.89 -9.51
C LEU A 121 -19.01 -26.20 -10.40
N GLY A 122 -19.01 -25.72 -11.64
CA GLY A 122 -20.09 -26.00 -12.60
C GLY A 122 -20.24 -27.50 -12.86
N LEU A 123 -19.13 -28.20 -13.06
CA LEU A 123 -19.08 -29.63 -13.29
C LEU A 123 -19.60 -30.43 -12.09
N CYS A 124 -19.23 -30.06 -10.85
CA CYS A 124 -19.75 -30.75 -9.67
C CYS A 124 -21.24 -30.48 -9.45
N ARG A 125 -21.73 -29.27 -9.74
CA ARG A 125 -23.16 -28.92 -9.62
C ARG A 125 -24.06 -29.72 -10.56
N THR A 126 -23.51 -30.22 -11.65
CA THR A 126 -24.22 -31.11 -12.58
C THR A 126 -24.14 -32.59 -12.19
N SER A 127 -23.40 -32.94 -11.12
CA SER A 127 -23.34 -34.32 -10.62
C SER A 127 -24.67 -34.74 -9.97
N GLU A 128 -25.02 -36.01 -10.14
CA GLU A 128 -26.18 -36.61 -9.49
C GLU A 128 -25.97 -36.80 -7.98
N ASN A 129 -24.71 -36.83 -7.53
CA ASN A 129 -24.37 -37.00 -6.12
C ASN A 129 -24.12 -35.63 -5.45
N PRO A 130 -24.98 -35.19 -4.50
CA PRO A 130 -24.85 -33.88 -3.87
C PRO A 130 -23.58 -33.73 -3.03
N SER A 131 -22.94 -34.82 -2.61
CA SER A 131 -21.67 -34.75 -1.87
C SER A 131 -20.48 -34.29 -2.72
N ASP A 132 -20.57 -34.41 -4.05
CA ASP A 132 -19.52 -34.03 -4.99
C ASP A 132 -19.34 -32.50 -5.08
N VAL A 133 -20.39 -31.75 -4.73
CA VAL A 133 -20.43 -30.29 -4.78
C VAL A 133 -19.72 -29.66 -3.59
N VAL A 134 -19.66 -30.36 -2.45
CA VAL A 134 -19.19 -29.82 -1.16
C VAL A 134 -17.78 -29.26 -1.27
N PHE A 135 -16.83 -30.07 -1.77
CA PHE A 135 -15.45 -29.61 -1.95
C PHE A 135 -15.34 -28.46 -2.96
N ALA A 136 -16.09 -28.52 -4.06
CA ALA A 136 -16.06 -27.48 -5.08
C ALA A 136 -16.61 -26.13 -4.58
N GLU A 137 -17.67 -26.14 -3.77
CA GLU A 137 -18.21 -24.95 -3.13
C GLU A 137 -17.26 -24.37 -2.09
N TRP A 138 -16.62 -25.22 -1.30
CA TRP A 138 -15.60 -24.79 -0.35
C TRP A 138 -14.39 -24.17 -1.07
N LEU A 139 -13.89 -24.81 -2.14
CA LEU A 139 -12.80 -24.29 -2.96
C LEU A 139 -13.17 -22.94 -3.62
N PHE A 140 -14.39 -22.81 -4.11
CA PHE A 140 -14.89 -21.55 -4.68
C PHE A 140 -14.98 -20.44 -3.63
N ALA A 141 -15.43 -20.75 -2.41
CA ALA A 141 -15.46 -19.78 -1.31
C ALA A 141 -14.03 -19.31 -0.96
N ARG A 142 -13.06 -20.23 -0.92
CA ARG A 142 -11.63 -19.91 -0.73
C ARG A 142 -11.07 -19.04 -1.84
N TRP A 143 -11.39 -19.35 -3.09
CA TRP A 143 -11.05 -18.52 -4.25
C TRP A 143 -11.58 -17.09 -4.06
N ALA A 144 -12.86 -16.93 -3.72
CA ALA A 144 -13.46 -15.61 -3.51
C ALA A 144 -12.74 -14.80 -2.41
N MET A 145 -12.38 -15.45 -1.29
CA MET A 145 -11.60 -14.83 -0.22
C MET A 145 -10.19 -14.41 -0.67
N SER A 146 -9.52 -15.26 -1.45
CA SER A 146 -8.19 -14.95 -2.00
C SER A 146 -8.24 -13.72 -2.92
N ILE A 147 -9.25 -13.63 -3.79
CA ILE A 147 -9.44 -12.50 -4.70
C ILE A 147 -9.74 -11.22 -3.94
N ASP A 148 -10.63 -11.25 -2.95
CA ASP A 148 -10.91 -10.04 -2.15
C ASP A 148 -9.66 -9.54 -1.43
N ARG A 149 -8.88 -10.46 -0.84
CA ARG A 149 -7.61 -10.14 -0.17
C ARG A 149 -6.61 -9.50 -1.12
N ARG A 150 -6.42 -10.05 -2.32
CA ARG A 150 -5.44 -9.58 -3.32
C ARG A 150 -5.81 -8.23 -3.93
N PHE A 151 -7.09 -7.97 -4.19
CA PHE A 151 -7.56 -6.76 -4.88
C PHE A 151 -8.30 -5.78 -3.98
N ARG A 152 -8.09 -5.88 -2.66
CA ARG A 152 -8.67 -4.98 -1.67
C ARG A 152 -8.23 -3.54 -1.88
N ILE A 153 -6.94 -3.36 -2.14
CA ILE A 153 -6.39 -2.13 -2.66
C ILE A 153 -6.38 -2.29 -4.18
N PRO A 154 -7.16 -1.50 -4.93
CA PRO A 154 -7.19 -1.62 -6.38
C PRO A 154 -5.79 -1.33 -6.94
N PRO A 155 -5.28 -2.14 -7.89
CA PRO A 155 -4.03 -1.85 -8.55
C PRO A 155 -4.11 -0.48 -9.25
N PRO A 156 -2.98 0.24 -9.38
CA PRO A 156 -2.96 1.49 -10.12
C PRO A 156 -3.47 1.26 -11.54
N PRO A 157 -4.25 2.19 -12.11
CA PRO A 157 -4.81 2.02 -13.44
C PRO A 157 -3.69 1.78 -14.44
N ALA A 158 -3.82 0.72 -15.23
CA ALA A 158 -2.89 0.44 -16.32
C ALA A 158 -2.84 1.66 -17.26
N LYS A 159 -1.63 2.17 -17.51
CA LYS A 159 -1.41 3.32 -18.38
C LYS A 159 -1.44 2.84 -19.82
N GLN A 160 -2.08 3.59 -20.70
CA GLN A 160 -2.00 3.35 -22.14
C GLN A 160 -0.54 3.37 -22.58
N THR A 161 -0.14 2.41 -23.41
CA THR A 161 1.17 2.41 -24.05
C THR A 161 1.31 3.68 -24.89
N VAL A 162 2.20 4.58 -24.47
CA VAL A 162 2.40 5.89 -25.11
C VAL A 162 3.16 5.64 -26.42
N ASN A 163 2.40 5.52 -27.52
CA ASN A 163 2.77 5.21 -28.91
C ASN A 163 2.17 3.88 -29.38
N ASN A 164 0.88 3.93 -29.76
CA ASN A 164 0.23 2.88 -30.54
C ASN A 164 -0.13 3.41 -31.94
N PRO A 165 0.87 3.61 -32.82
CA PRO A 165 0.64 4.15 -34.17
C PRO A 165 -0.19 3.22 -35.07
N LEU A 166 -0.36 1.94 -34.67
CA LEU A 166 -1.07 0.91 -35.43
C LEU A 166 -2.50 0.65 -34.91
N LEU A 167 -2.98 1.39 -33.90
CA LEU A 167 -4.30 1.17 -33.27
C LEU A 167 -4.55 -0.28 -32.80
N VAL A 168 -3.48 -1.03 -32.50
CA VAL A 168 -3.58 -2.43 -32.07
C VAL A 168 -4.11 -2.47 -30.62
N PRO A 169 -5.09 -3.32 -30.28
CA PRO A 169 -5.54 -3.48 -28.90
C PRO A 169 -4.38 -3.81 -27.96
N ASP A 170 -4.20 -3.01 -26.92
CA ASP A 170 -3.17 -3.23 -25.92
C ASP A 170 -3.57 -4.41 -25.02
N LEU A 171 -2.94 -5.57 -25.26
CA LEU A 171 -3.25 -6.81 -24.55
C LEU A 171 -3.08 -6.67 -23.03
N HIS A 172 -2.16 -5.84 -22.54
CA HIS A 172 -1.99 -5.61 -21.12
C HIS A 172 -3.14 -4.79 -20.53
N LEU A 173 -3.64 -3.77 -21.26
CA LEU A 173 -4.86 -3.05 -20.88
C LEU A 173 -6.07 -3.96 -20.87
N THR A 174 -6.23 -4.81 -21.91
CA THR A 174 -7.33 -5.77 -21.99
C THR A 174 -7.27 -6.77 -20.84
N LYS A 175 -6.10 -7.35 -20.53
CA LYS A 175 -5.91 -8.25 -19.40
C LYS A 175 -6.24 -7.55 -18.08
N HIS A 176 -5.76 -6.32 -17.88
CA HIS A 176 -6.06 -5.54 -16.67
C HIS A 176 -7.57 -5.27 -16.51
N GLU A 177 -8.27 -4.93 -17.59
CA GLU A 177 -9.71 -4.69 -17.55
C GLU A 177 -10.51 -5.98 -17.28
N ASN A 178 -10.09 -7.10 -17.89
CA ASN A 178 -10.69 -8.41 -17.60
C ASN A 178 -10.49 -8.82 -16.14
N ILE A 179 -9.32 -8.54 -15.56
CA ILE A 179 -9.06 -8.77 -14.13
C ILE A 179 -9.98 -7.88 -13.28
N ARG A 180 -10.13 -6.59 -13.62
CA ARG A 180 -11.04 -5.69 -12.91
C ARG A 180 -12.47 -6.22 -12.93
N LYS A 181 -12.97 -6.64 -14.10
CA LYS A 181 -14.31 -7.23 -14.25
C LYS A 181 -14.46 -8.49 -13.39
N MET A 182 -13.52 -9.42 -13.49
CA MET A 182 -13.49 -10.62 -12.64
C MET A 182 -13.56 -10.28 -11.15
N VAL A 183 -12.80 -9.29 -10.67
CA VAL A 183 -12.80 -8.92 -9.25
C VAL A 183 -14.17 -8.41 -8.82
N VAL A 184 -14.81 -7.58 -9.65
CA VAL A 184 -16.17 -7.09 -9.39
C VAL A 184 -17.16 -8.26 -9.36
N ASP A 185 -17.11 -9.14 -10.36
CA ASP A 185 -17.97 -10.33 -10.44
C ASP A 185 -17.79 -11.22 -9.21
N THR A 186 -16.54 -11.55 -8.86
CA THR A 186 -16.20 -12.40 -7.70
C THR A 186 -16.68 -11.78 -6.39
N ARG A 187 -16.62 -10.45 -6.25
CA ARG A 187 -17.13 -9.75 -5.06
C ARG A 187 -18.64 -9.88 -4.88
N THR A 188 -19.41 -10.06 -5.95
CA THR A 188 -20.86 -10.32 -5.83
C THR A 188 -21.15 -11.65 -5.11
N TRP A 189 -20.21 -12.59 -5.15
CA TRP A 189 -20.31 -13.89 -4.47
C TRP A 189 -19.81 -13.89 -3.03
N LEU A 190 -19.18 -12.81 -2.55
CA LEU A 190 -18.61 -12.77 -1.19
C LEU A 190 -19.63 -13.07 -0.09
N PRO A 191 -20.87 -12.53 -0.09
CA PRO A 191 -21.86 -12.87 0.93
C PRO A 191 -22.13 -14.38 1.02
N GLN A 192 -22.20 -15.04 -0.14
CA GLN A 192 -22.38 -16.50 -0.20
C GLN A 192 -21.12 -17.23 0.27
N ALA A 193 -19.92 -16.78 -0.15
CA ALA A 193 -18.66 -17.37 0.28
C ALA A 193 -18.49 -17.30 1.82
N ILE A 194 -18.85 -16.18 2.44
CA ILE A 194 -18.84 -16.01 3.90
C ILE A 194 -19.80 -17.03 4.54
N ALA A 195 -21.06 -17.05 4.10
CA ALA A 195 -22.07 -17.97 4.63
C ALA A 195 -21.66 -19.44 4.48
N SER A 196 -21.03 -19.81 3.36
CA SER A 196 -20.47 -21.14 3.15
C SER A 196 -19.37 -21.46 4.15
N LEU A 197 -18.38 -20.58 4.35
CA LEU A 197 -17.29 -20.80 5.32
C LEU A 197 -17.81 -20.84 6.76
N GLU A 198 -18.77 -20.00 7.12
CA GLU A 198 -19.45 -20.03 8.43
C GLU A 198 -20.16 -21.36 8.64
N LYS A 199 -20.83 -21.90 7.61
CA LYS A 199 -21.47 -23.22 7.66
C LYS A 199 -20.43 -24.32 7.93
N TYR A 200 -19.28 -24.32 7.24
CA TYR A 200 -18.22 -25.31 7.49
C TYR A 200 -17.63 -25.23 8.90
N ILE A 201 -17.69 -24.06 9.55
CA ILE A 201 -17.29 -23.90 10.95
C ILE A 201 -18.38 -24.39 11.91
N ALA A 202 -19.65 -24.10 11.62
CA ALA A 202 -20.79 -24.43 12.47
C ALA A 202 -21.19 -25.91 12.40
N GLU A 203 -21.02 -26.53 11.23
CA GLU A 203 -21.34 -27.94 10.94
C GLU A 203 -20.06 -28.68 10.47
N PRO A 204 -19.10 -28.95 11.37
CA PRO A 204 -17.84 -29.58 11.00
C PRO A 204 -18.08 -30.96 10.38
N SER A 205 -17.61 -31.13 9.15
CA SER A 205 -17.64 -32.40 8.43
C SER A 205 -16.32 -32.64 7.73
N ASP A 206 -15.96 -33.91 7.58
CA ASP A 206 -14.77 -34.28 6.84
C ASP A 206 -14.97 -33.94 5.36
N LEU A 207 -13.94 -33.37 4.74
CA LEU A 207 -14.01 -32.93 3.35
C LEU A 207 -13.32 -33.95 2.44
N VAL A 208 -14.02 -34.37 1.39
CA VAL A 208 -13.52 -35.35 0.42
C VAL A 208 -12.92 -34.59 -0.75
N VAL A 209 -11.60 -34.65 -0.89
CA VAL A 209 -10.85 -33.95 -1.94
C VAL A 209 -10.50 -34.92 -3.06
N PRO A 210 -11.02 -34.74 -4.28
CA PRO A 210 -10.71 -35.62 -5.40
C PRO A 210 -9.26 -35.47 -5.85
N LYS A 211 -8.63 -36.61 -6.19
CA LYS A 211 -7.28 -36.66 -6.75
C LYS A 211 -7.33 -36.65 -8.28
N MET A 212 -6.15 -36.50 -8.90
CA MET A 212 -6.00 -36.44 -10.36
C MET A 212 -6.66 -37.61 -11.10
N GLN A 213 -6.69 -38.82 -10.52
CA GLN A 213 -7.27 -40.01 -11.17
C GLN A 213 -8.77 -39.87 -11.43
N CYS A 214 -9.50 -39.10 -10.61
CA CYS A 214 -10.93 -38.86 -10.81
C CYS A 214 -11.25 -38.15 -12.14
N PHE A 215 -10.26 -37.48 -12.72
CA PHE A 215 -10.38 -36.70 -13.95
C PHE A 215 -9.58 -37.34 -15.10
N LEU A 216 -8.38 -37.84 -14.80
CA LEU A 216 -7.51 -38.48 -15.78
C LEU A 216 -8.09 -39.79 -16.31
N SER A 217 -8.62 -40.68 -15.47
CA SER A 217 -9.13 -41.98 -15.94
C SER A 217 -10.32 -41.82 -16.90
N PRO A 218 -11.34 -40.99 -16.59
CA PRO A 218 -12.42 -40.74 -17.55
C PRO A 218 -11.96 -40.11 -18.86
N PHE A 219 -10.92 -39.25 -18.83
CA PHE A 219 -10.31 -38.73 -20.05
C PHE A 219 -9.62 -39.81 -20.88
N LEU A 220 -8.86 -40.72 -20.26
CA LEU A 220 -8.18 -41.79 -20.99
C LEU A 220 -9.16 -42.82 -21.59
N GLU A 221 -10.24 -43.14 -20.87
CA GLU A 221 -11.25 -44.10 -21.31
C GLU A 221 -12.15 -43.54 -22.42
N LYS A 222 -12.65 -42.31 -22.24
CA LYS A 222 -13.70 -41.73 -23.07
C LYS A 222 -13.22 -40.60 -23.97
N GLY A 223 -12.09 -39.96 -23.65
CA GLY A 223 -11.54 -38.83 -24.41
C GLY A 223 -11.01 -39.24 -25.79
N GLY A 224 -10.24 -40.34 -25.86
CA GLY A 224 -9.74 -40.88 -27.14
C GLY A 224 -10.87 -41.29 -28.10
N MET A 225 -11.97 -41.84 -27.57
CA MET A 225 -13.17 -42.17 -28.34
C MET A 225 -13.97 -40.94 -28.74
N SER A 226 -13.97 -39.88 -27.92
CA SER A 226 -14.68 -38.63 -28.19
C SER A 226 -13.98 -37.75 -29.23
N LEU A 227 -12.65 -37.82 -29.31
CA LEU A 227 -11.81 -37.00 -30.19
C LEU A 227 -11.52 -37.67 -31.55
N SER A 228 -11.51 -39.00 -31.61
CA SER A 228 -11.27 -39.77 -32.84
C SER A 228 -12.41 -39.64 -33.88
N VAL A 229 -13.61 -39.23 -33.46
CA VAL A 229 -14.75 -38.94 -34.34
C VAL A 229 -14.44 -37.81 -35.33
N GLY A 230 -13.65 -36.81 -34.93
CA GLY A 230 -13.26 -35.69 -35.79
C GLY A 230 -12.15 -36.03 -36.80
N ILE A 231 -11.47 -37.17 -36.65
CA ILE A 231 -10.30 -37.56 -37.46
C ILE A 231 -10.63 -38.72 -38.41
N ILE A 232 -11.51 -39.64 -38.02
CA ILE A 232 -11.72 -40.93 -38.73
C ILE A 232 -13.07 -40.97 -39.48
N GLY A 233 -13.96 -40.00 -39.28
CA GLY A 233 -15.20 -39.86 -40.07
C GLY A 233 -16.24 -40.98 -39.87
N SER A 234 -15.99 -41.91 -38.96
CA SER A 234 -16.97 -42.93 -38.56
C SER A 234 -17.80 -42.42 -37.38
N ASN A 235 -19.10 -42.22 -37.64
CA ASN A 235 -20.15 -41.81 -36.70
C ASN A 235 -20.37 -42.80 -35.54
N VAL A 236 -19.39 -42.97 -34.66
CA VAL A 236 -19.63 -43.53 -33.33
C VAL A 236 -19.86 -42.34 -32.41
N LEU A 237 -21.09 -41.82 -32.45
CA LEU A 237 -21.56 -40.83 -31.49
C LEU A 237 -21.47 -41.46 -30.08
N CYS A 238 -20.40 -41.21 -29.35
CA CYS A 238 -20.45 -41.33 -27.89
C CYS A 238 -21.62 -40.45 -27.42
N GLN A 239 -22.67 -41.07 -26.85
CA GLN A 239 -23.93 -40.40 -26.54
C GLN A 239 -23.76 -39.26 -25.50
N TRP A 240 -22.64 -39.20 -24.78
CA TRP A 240 -22.44 -38.31 -23.64
C TRP A 240 -21.01 -37.76 -23.61
N ALA A 241 -20.85 -36.49 -23.21
CA ALA A 241 -19.54 -35.91 -22.92
C ALA A 241 -18.90 -36.62 -21.71
N PRO A 242 -17.56 -36.77 -21.68
CA PRO A 242 -16.91 -37.42 -20.56
C PRO A 242 -17.08 -36.58 -19.28
N SER A 243 -17.47 -37.25 -18.20
CA SER A 243 -17.65 -36.68 -16.87
C SER A 243 -16.61 -37.28 -15.92
N PRO A 244 -16.23 -36.57 -14.84
CA PRO A 244 -15.32 -37.12 -13.85
C PRO A 244 -15.99 -38.24 -13.06
N ASP A 245 -15.16 -39.12 -12.53
CA ASP A 245 -15.56 -40.16 -11.59
C ASP A 245 -14.91 -39.88 -10.24
N LEU A 246 -15.65 -39.19 -9.38
CA LEU A 246 -15.17 -38.75 -8.07
C LEU A 246 -15.10 -39.89 -7.05
N SER A 247 -15.54 -41.10 -7.41
CA SER A 247 -15.45 -42.29 -6.57
C SER A 247 -14.07 -42.97 -6.60
N LEU A 248 -13.24 -42.67 -7.62
CA LEU A 248 -12.00 -43.40 -7.89
C LEU A 248 -10.91 -43.18 -6.84
N ALA A 249 -10.50 -41.94 -6.61
CA ALA A 249 -9.37 -41.62 -5.75
C ALA A 249 -9.59 -40.31 -5.01
N VAL A 250 -9.74 -40.40 -3.69
CA VAL A 250 -10.02 -39.23 -2.85
C VAL A 250 -9.08 -39.17 -1.66
N THR A 251 -8.81 -37.95 -1.19
CA THR A 251 -8.16 -37.68 0.09
C THR A 251 -9.20 -37.15 1.06
N LYS A 252 -9.34 -37.80 2.21
CA LYS A 252 -10.25 -37.34 3.26
C LYS A 252 -9.51 -36.38 4.18
N ILE A 253 -10.00 -35.15 4.27
CA ILE A 253 -9.44 -34.11 5.13
C ILE A 253 -10.28 -34.03 6.42
N PRO A 254 -9.65 -34.07 7.61
CA PRO A 254 -10.37 -33.98 8.87
C PRO A 254 -11.16 -32.69 9.00
N ALA A 255 -12.36 -32.77 9.54
CA ALA A 255 -13.22 -31.61 9.80
C ALA A 255 -12.49 -30.49 10.56
N ALA A 256 -11.62 -30.84 11.52
CA ALA A 256 -10.85 -29.86 12.30
C ALA A 256 -9.92 -28.98 11.44
N ASP A 257 -9.31 -29.55 10.40
CA ASP A 257 -8.41 -28.82 9.50
C ASP A 257 -9.21 -27.90 8.57
N VAL A 258 -10.36 -28.36 8.08
CA VAL A 258 -11.29 -27.57 7.26
C VAL A 258 -11.81 -26.36 8.04
N VAL A 259 -12.24 -26.60 9.29
CA VAL A 259 -12.70 -25.55 10.22
C VAL A 259 -11.59 -24.54 10.50
N SER A 260 -10.38 -25.02 10.78
CA SER A 260 -9.20 -24.18 11.03
C SER A 260 -8.95 -23.22 9.85
N VAL A 261 -8.83 -23.75 8.64
CA VAL A 261 -8.52 -22.95 7.45
C VAL A 261 -9.65 -21.98 7.11
N SER A 262 -10.90 -22.43 7.20
CA SER A 262 -12.09 -21.60 6.96
C SER A 262 -12.16 -20.44 7.96
N ARG A 263 -11.85 -20.70 9.23
CA ARG A 263 -11.76 -19.69 10.30
C ARG A 263 -10.63 -18.70 10.02
N PHE A 264 -9.49 -19.15 9.52
CA PHE A 264 -8.38 -18.28 9.16
C PHE A 264 -8.69 -17.34 7.98
N ASP A 265 -9.43 -17.82 6.98
CA ASP A 265 -9.87 -16.97 5.87
C ASP A 265 -10.90 -15.91 6.34
N LEU A 266 -11.88 -16.31 7.15
CA LEU A 266 -12.85 -15.38 7.74
C LEU A 266 -12.17 -14.36 8.69
N LEU A 267 -11.19 -14.80 9.48
CA LEU A 267 -10.37 -13.92 10.33
C LEU A 267 -9.74 -12.81 9.48
N GLN A 268 -9.06 -13.19 8.40
CA GLN A 268 -8.42 -12.24 7.49
C GLN A 268 -9.46 -11.27 6.91
N PHE A 269 -10.59 -11.78 6.45
CA PHE A 269 -11.68 -10.98 5.88
C PHE A 269 -12.25 -9.97 6.89
N HIS A 270 -12.66 -10.41 8.08
CA HIS A 270 -13.24 -9.55 9.11
C HIS A 270 -12.24 -8.51 9.62
N PHE A 271 -10.99 -8.92 9.86
CA PHE A 271 -9.93 -8.00 10.26
C PHE A 271 -9.75 -6.89 9.23
N ALA A 272 -9.66 -7.28 7.97
CA ALA A 272 -9.47 -6.37 6.88
C ALA A 272 -10.67 -5.40 6.77
N ASN A 273 -11.91 -5.88 6.97
CA ASN A 273 -13.14 -5.07 6.95
C ASN A 273 -13.34 -4.18 8.19
N GLY A 274 -12.42 -4.21 9.17
CA GLY A 274 -12.55 -3.42 10.38
C GLY A 274 -13.54 -4.01 11.40
N ALA A 275 -14.05 -5.21 11.17
CA ALA A 275 -14.83 -5.99 12.14
C ALA A 275 -13.88 -6.67 13.14
N VAL A 276 -13.17 -5.86 13.93
CA VAL A 276 -12.08 -6.28 14.82
C VAL A 276 -12.57 -7.27 15.88
N ASP A 277 -13.76 -7.07 16.43
CA ASP A 277 -14.32 -7.94 17.47
C ASP A 277 -14.55 -9.37 16.95
N LEU A 278 -15.18 -9.50 15.78
CA LEU A 278 -15.40 -10.81 15.12
C LEU A 278 -14.07 -11.48 14.76
N ALA A 279 -13.12 -10.71 14.23
CA ALA A 279 -11.77 -11.21 13.96
C ALA A 279 -11.10 -11.73 15.24
N GLN A 280 -11.23 -11.01 16.36
CA GLN A 280 -10.66 -11.42 17.63
C GLN A 280 -11.27 -12.73 18.16
N GLU A 281 -12.60 -12.90 18.07
CA GLU A 281 -13.28 -14.14 18.47
C GLU A 281 -12.85 -15.33 17.61
N LEU A 282 -12.73 -15.16 16.30
CA LEU A 282 -12.22 -16.19 15.41
C LEU A 282 -10.77 -16.54 15.75
N LEU A 283 -9.92 -15.56 16.06
CA LEU A 283 -8.51 -15.80 16.40
C LEU A 283 -8.34 -16.59 17.71
N LYS A 284 -9.20 -16.36 18.72
CA LYS A 284 -9.16 -17.10 20.00
C LYS A 284 -9.42 -18.60 19.82
N LEU A 285 -10.26 -18.95 18.85
CA LEU A 285 -10.64 -20.33 18.55
C LEU A 285 -9.72 -21.00 17.52
N MET A 286 -8.65 -20.31 17.08
CA MET A 286 -7.76 -20.80 16.03
C MET A 286 -6.94 -22.01 16.50
N THR A 287 -6.92 -23.08 15.72
CA THR A 287 -6.06 -24.26 15.91
C THR A 287 -5.21 -24.47 14.66
N LEU A 288 -3.98 -24.99 14.78
CA LEU A 288 -3.18 -25.27 13.59
C LEU A 288 -3.68 -26.54 12.89
N PRO A 289 -3.80 -26.54 11.54
CA PRO A 289 -4.12 -27.74 10.79
C PRO A 289 -3.05 -28.82 10.97
N SER A 290 -3.47 -30.08 10.99
CA SER A 290 -2.58 -31.24 11.03
C SER A 290 -2.02 -31.62 9.65
N THR A 291 -2.77 -31.31 8.60
CA THR A 291 -2.46 -31.64 7.21
C THR A 291 -1.39 -30.71 6.62
N GLN A 292 -0.44 -31.28 5.85
CA GLN A 292 0.64 -30.52 5.19
C GLN A 292 0.30 -30.07 3.76
N LEU A 293 -0.91 -30.35 3.27
CA LEU A 293 -1.35 -29.94 1.94
C LEU A 293 -1.40 -28.41 1.85
N PRO A 294 -0.86 -27.80 0.77
CA PRO A 294 -0.81 -26.34 0.62
C PRO A 294 -2.20 -25.67 0.74
N LEU A 295 -3.24 -26.28 0.17
CA LEU A 295 -4.61 -25.76 0.24
C LEU A 295 -5.17 -25.69 1.68
N PHE A 296 -4.62 -26.45 2.62
CA PHE A 296 -5.06 -26.46 4.01
C PHE A 296 -4.02 -25.89 4.97
N CYS A 297 -2.96 -25.26 4.45
CA CYS A 297 -1.93 -24.67 5.30
C CYS A 297 -2.35 -23.28 5.81
N VAL A 298 -1.92 -22.96 7.03
CA VAL A 298 -2.05 -21.62 7.62
C VAL A 298 -0.64 -21.04 7.75
N ASP A 299 -0.41 -19.85 7.19
CA ASP A 299 0.87 -19.17 7.31
C ASP A 299 1.08 -18.69 8.75
N ASN A 300 1.97 -19.38 9.47
CA ASN A 300 2.32 -19.07 10.85
C ASN A 300 2.84 -17.64 11.05
N LYS A 301 3.52 -17.04 10.06
CA LYS A 301 4.01 -15.67 10.17
C LYS A 301 2.86 -14.68 10.12
N LEU A 302 1.92 -14.88 9.20
CA LEU A 302 0.70 -14.05 9.11
C LEU A 302 -0.16 -14.22 10.36
N LEU A 303 -0.38 -15.46 10.80
CA LEU A 303 -1.14 -15.75 12.01
C LEU A 303 -0.53 -15.08 13.25
N HIS A 304 0.80 -15.13 13.41
CA HIS A 304 1.49 -14.42 14.49
C HIS A 304 1.29 -12.90 14.40
N GLY A 305 1.31 -12.35 13.18
CA GLY A 305 0.98 -10.94 12.93
C GLY A 305 -0.40 -10.56 13.44
N TYR A 306 -1.41 -11.42 13.25
CA TYR A 306 -2.76 -11.19 13.77
C TYR A 306 -2.84 -11.25 15.29
N TYR A 307 -2.15 -12.20 15.94
CA TYR A 307 -2.05 -12.23 17.42
C TYR A 307 -1.49 -10.92 17.99
N LEU A 308 -0.43 -10.38 17.36
CA LEU A 308 0.14 -9.10 17.76
C LEU A 308 -0.78 -7.91 17.47
N ALA A 309 -1.39 -7.88 16.29
CA ALA A 309 -2.25 -6.77 15.86
C ALA A 309 -3.54 -6.65 16.69
N LEU A 310 -4.12 -7.80 17.08
CA LEU A 310 -5.35 -7.88 17.86
C LEU A 310 -5.11 -7.99 19.38
N ASN A 311 -3.85 -7.93 19.82
CA ASN A 311 -3.46 -8.05 21.22
C ASN A 311 -4.04 -9.32 21.90
N VAL A 312 -4.05 -10.43 21.18
CA VAL A 312 -4.48 -11.75 21.67
C VAL A 312 -3.23 -12.56 22.04
N PRO A 313 -3.18 -13.19 23.23
CA PRO A 313 -2.06 -14.05 23.59
C PRO A 313 -1.89 -15.19 22.57
N SER A 314 -0.70 -15.31 21.99
CA SER A 314 -0.42 -16.37 21.03
C SER A 314 -0.11 -17.68 21.74
N PRO A 315 -0.76 -18.80 21.40
CA PRO A 315 -0.39 -20.14 21.87
C PRO A 315 0.84 -20.69 21.13
N LEU A 316 1.27 -20.02 20.06
CA LEU A 316 2.41 -20.43 19.24
C LEU A 316 3.73 -20.02 19.90
N PRO A 317 4.81 -20.79 19.70
CA PRO A 317 6.12 -20.38 20.16
C PRO A 317 6.48 -19.00 19.58
N PRO A 318 7.12 -18.11 20.35
CA PRO A 318 7.52 -16.80 19.86
C PRO A 318 8.43 -17.00 18.64
N VAL A 319 7.99 -16.49 17.48
CA VAL A 319 8.82 -16.49 16.27
C VAL A 319 10.05 -15.64 16.59
N PRO A 320 11.29 -16.13 16.35
CA PRO A 320 12.48 -15.32 16.55
C PRO A 320 12.42 -14.14 15.57
N THR A 321 11.92 -13.01 16.07
CA THR A 321 11.95 -11.77 15.35
C THR A 321 13.42 -11.33 15.36
N THR A 322 14.07 -11.44 14.20
CA THR A 322 15.36 -10.77 13.93
C THR A 322 15.24 -9.25 14.06
N VAL A 323 14.03 -8.73 14.26
CA VAL A 323 13.72 -7.36 14.62
C VAL A 323 14.25 -7.10 16.03
N LYS A 324 15.50 -6.63 16.11
CA LYS A 324 16.02 -6.00 17.33
C LYS A 324 14.95 -5.05 17.87
N GLU A 325 14.51 -5.25 19.10
CA GLU A 325 13.48 -4.39 19.67
C GLU A 325 14.01 -2.94 19.76
N PHE A 326 13.19 -1.96 19.38
CA PHE A 326 13.57 -0.56 19.50
C PHE A 326 13.48 -0.11 20.95
N LEU A 327 14.60 -0.20 21.66
CA LEU A 327 14.79 0.27 23.03
C LEU A 327 15.64 1.55 23.03
N PRO A 328 15.06 2.74 23.27
CA PRO A 328 15.80 4.00 23.31
C PRO A 328 16.52 4.16 24.65
N ASP A 329 17.60 3.40 24.84
CA ASP A 329 18.44 3.38 26.04
C ASP A 329 19.74 4.21 25.86
N GLN A 330 20.58 4.23 26.90
CA GLN A 330 21.85 4.94 26.85
C GLN A 330 22.86 4.31 25.87
N LYS A 331 22.76 2.99 25.61
CA LYS A 331 23.64 2.29 24.67
C LYS A 331 23.37 2.74 23.23
N LEU A 332 22.09 2.93 22.89
CA LEU A 332 21.68 3.38 21.55
C LEU A 332 22.21 4.77 21.17
N LEU A 333 22.44 5.68 22.14
CA LEU A 333 22.95 7.03 21.88
C LEU A 333 24.29 7.03 21.14
N THR A 334 25.14 6.04 21.43
CA THR A 334 26.52 5.96 20.96
C THR A 334 26.75 4.85 19.95
N ASP A 335 25.79 3.96 19.76
CA ASP A 335 25.86 2.88 18.76
C ASP A 335 25.50 3.40 17.36
N ASP A 336 26.46 4.07 16.72
CA ASP A 336 26.31 4.59 15.35
C ASP A 336 26.14 3.46 14.29
N SER A 337 26.37 2.19 14.64
CA SER A 337 26.17 1.04 13.75
C SER A 337 24.70 0.58 13.71
N SER A 338 23.94 0.85 14.77
CA SER A 338 22.53 0.48 14.91
C SER A 338 21.67 1.07 13.79
N VAL A 339 20.79 0.24 13.22
CA VAL A 339 19.78 0.67 12.23
C VAL A 339 18.87 1.76 12.81
N PHE A 340 18.55 1.68 14.11
CA PHE A 340 17.76 2.67 14.82
C PHE A 340 18.49 3.99 15.00
N ARG A 341 19.81 3.96 15.19
CA ARG A 341 20.62 5.19 15.33
C ARG A 341 20.88 5.86 13.98
N ARG A 342 21.08 5.08 12.91
CA ARG A 342 21.27 5.60 11.55
C ARG A 342 20.00 6.25 11.00
N SER A 343 18.82 5.70 11.31
CA SER A 343 17.56 6.27 10.85
C SER A 343 17.13 7.50 11.68
N ARG A 344 16.95 8.64 10.99
CA ARG A 344 16.44 9.88 11.60
C ARG A 344 15.06 9.71 12.24
N MET A 345 14.19 8.89 11.64
CA MET A 345 12.84 8.66 12.15
C MET A 345 12.89 8.01 13.55
N TRP A 346 13.71 6.97 13.71
CA TRP A 346 13.91 6.29 14.99
C TRP A 346 14.60 7.17 16.03
N ARG A 347 15.59 7.98 15.61
CA ARG A 347 16.21 9.01 16.46
C ARG A 347 15.19 10.02 17.03
N LEU A 348 14.26 10.50 16.22
CA LEU A 348 13.20 11.41 16.67
C LEU A 348 12.19 10.72 17.59
N ARG A 349 11.84 9.46 17.28
CA ARG A 349 10.96 8.64 18.11
C ARG A 349 11.58 8.36 19.49
N ALA A 350 12.89 8.16 19.57
CA ALA A 350 13.62 8.02 20.84
C ALA A 350 13.36 9.22 21.76
N THR A 351 13.53 10.45 21.23
CA THR A 351 13.25 11.68 21.99
C THR A 351 11.82 11.74 22.53
N LYS A 352 10.82 11.25 21.78
CA LYS A 352 9.41 11.24 22.22
C LYS A 352 9.13 10.17 23.27
N ARG A 353 9.84 9.04 23.24
CA ARG A 353 9.65 7.90 24.17
C ARG A 353 10.47 8.00 25.46
N THR A 354 11.50 8.83 25.47
CA THR A 354 12.34 9.06 26.66
C THR A 354 11.92 10.33 27.40
N SER A 355 12.17 10.37 28.71
CA SER A 355 11.92 11.54 29.58
C SER A 355 13.20 11.93 30.36
N GLY A 356 13.15 13.10 31.00
CA GLY A 356 14.24 13.59 31.88
C GLY A 356 15.60 13.70 31.19
N GLN A 357 16.65 13.26 31.91
CA GLN A 357 18.05 13.35 31.44
C GLN A 357 18.32 12.56 30.15
N LEU A 358 17.61 11.44 29.94
CA LEU A 358 17.78 10.61 28.76
C LEU A 358 17.20 11.29 27.51
N GLN A 359 16.06 11.98 27.65
CA GLN A 359 15.49 12.79 26.59
C GLN A 359 16.43 13.92 26.16
N VAL A 360 17.05 14.60 27.13
CA VAL A 360 18.04 15.64 26.88
C VAL A 360 19.26 15.08 26.14
N ALA A 361 19.70 13.87 26.51
CA ALA A 361 20.78 13.17 25.83
C ALA A 361 20.45 12.90 24.36
N PHE A 362 19.28 12.31 24.07
CA PHE A 362 18.83 12.06 22.69
C PHE A 362 18.69 13.35 21.88
N ARG A 363 18.16 14.43 22.46
CA ARG A 363 18.08 15.74 21.77
C ARG A 363 19.46 16.27 21.38
N SER A 364 20.42 16.21 22.29
CA SER A 364 21.80 16.71 22.08
C SER A 364 22.54 15.86 21.03
N GLU A 365 22.46 14.54 21.16
CA GLU A 365 23.08 13.57 20.25
C GLU A 365 22.45 13.59 18.85
N ASN A 366 21.14 13.83 18.75
CA ASN A 366 20.46 14.00 17.46
C ASN A 366 20.87 15.31 16.79
N ALA A 367 20.97 16.41 17.55
CA ALA A 367 21.44 17.69 17.04
C ALA A 367 22.86 17.58 16.47
N ALA A 368 23.79 16.93 17.18
CA ALA A 368 25.14 16.71 16.67
C ALA A 368 25.13 15.85 15.38
N LYS A 369 24.33 14.77 15.34
CA LYS A 369 24.22 13.91 14.15
C LYS A 369 23.64 14.65 12.94
N ASP A 370 22.62 15.48 13.14
CA ASP A 370 22.01 16.30 12.09
C ASP A 370 23.02 17.32 11.50
N VAL A 371 23.93 17.86 12.32
CA VAL A 371 25.05 18.70 11.85
C VAL A 371 26.01 17.92 10.94
N ILE A 372 26.39 16.70 11.34
CA ILE A 372 27.27 15.83 10.54
C ILE A 372 26.62 15.42 9.21
N GLU A 373 25.31 15.16 9.22
CA GLU A 373 24.52 14.80 8.04
C GLU A 373 24.20 16.00 7.13
N GLY A 374 24.52 17.22 7.57
CA GLY A 374 24.28 18.44 6.79
C GLY A 374 22.81 18.86 6.74
N ILE A 375 22.01 18.46 7.73
CA ILE A 375 20.58 18.76 7.80
C ILE A 375 20.39 20.16 8.43
N ALA A 376 19.66 21.02 7.73
CA ALA A 376 19.27 22.32 8.26
C ALA A 376 18.16 22.16 9.32
N THR A 377 18.53 22.04 10.60
CA THR A 377 17.57 22.16 11.71
C THR A 377 17.81 23.43 12.53
N CYS A 378 16.78 23.93 13.22
CA CYS A 378 16.92 25.06 14.13
C CYS A 378 17.64 24.62 15.41
N PHE A 379 18.98 24.60 15.38
CA PHE A 379 19.81 24.21 16.53
C PHE A 379 19.75 25.24 17.67
N ARG A 380 19.53 26.52 17.33
CA ARG A 380 19.61 27.65 18.28
C ARG A 380 18.66 27.52 19.46
N GLN A 381 17.39 27.17 19.21
CA GLN A 381 16.37 27.04 20.26
C GLN A 381 16.62 25.82 21.18
N ARG A 382 17.39 24.84 20.70
CA ARG A 382 17.67 23.60 21.42
C ARG A 382 18.96 23.66 22.24
N LEU A 383 19.82 24.67 22.02
CA LEU A 383 21.15 24.80 22.63
C LEU A 383 21.22 25.95 23.65
N THR A 384 20.10 26.32 24.27
CA THR A 384 20.05 27.43 25.26
C THR A 384 20.60 27.04 26.63
N GLU A 385 20.44 25.78 27.02
CA GLU A 385 20.89 25.26 28.31
C GLU A 385 22.34 24.77 28.27
N LYS A 386 23.12 25.13 29.29
CA LYS A 386 24.54 24.78 29.39
C LYS A 386 24.82 23.28 29.34
N VAL A 387 24.00 22.47 30.00
CA VAL A 387 24.12 21.00 30.00
C VAL A 387 23.93 20.42 28.59
N VAL A 388 23.02 21.02 27.82
CA VAL A 388 22.72 20.62 26.44
C VAL A 388 23.85 21.03 25.50
N GLN A 389 24.38 22.25 25.66
CA GLN A 389 25.56 22.73 24.93
C GLN A 389 26.75 21.78 25.12
N GLN A 390 27.08 21.44 26.36
CA GLN A 390 28.20 20.57 26.67
C GLN A 390 28.05 19.18 26.03
N ARG A 391 26.86 18.57 26.12
CA ARG A 391 26.59 17.26 25.51
C ARG A 391 26.63 17.31 23.98
N PHE A 392 26.05 18.35 23.39
CA PHE A 392 26.11 18.58 21.94
C PHE A 392 27.56 18.68 21.46
N ILE A 393 28.39 19.48 22.13
CA ILE A 393 29.81 19.66 21.77
C ILE A 393 30.56 18.33 21.86
N LYS A 394 30.43 17.59 22.98
CA LYS A 394 31.10 16.29 23.15
C LYS A 394 30.65 15.26 22.11
N SER A 395 29.35 15.21 21.79
CA SER A 395 28.83 14.31 20.75
C SER A 395 29.36 14.69 19.37
N LEU A 396 29.40 15.99 19.06
CA LEU A 396 29.94 16.48 17.79
C LEU A 396 31.43 16.17 17.66
N GLN A 397 32.24 16.37 18.72
CA GLN A 397 33.66 16.00 18.75
C GLN A 397 33.85 14.51 18.46
N ARG A 398 33.10 13.64 19.15
CA ARG A 398 33.15 12.18 18.95
C ARG A 398 32.92 11.83 17.48
N GLN A 399 31.88 12.38 16.87
CA GLN A 399 31.47 12.06 15.52
C GLN A 399 32.32 12.74 14.44
N LEU A 400 32.90 13.91 14.71
CA LEU A 400 33.72 14.66 13.76
C LEU A 400 34.95 13.86 13.29
N SER A 401 35.49 12.99 14.15
CA SER A 401 36.58 12.06 13.83
C SER A 401 36.26 11.16 12.62
N SER A 402 34.98 10.82 12.42
CA SER A 402 34.51 9.97 11.32
C SER A 402 34.27 10.71 10.00
N VAL A 403 34.23 12.05 10.01
CA VAL A 403 34.00 12.86 8.80
C VAL A 403 35.31 13.05 8.06
N ARG A 404 35.48 12.37 6.92
CA ARG A 404 36.67 12.52 6.05
C ARG A 404 36.54 13.64 5.03
N ASP A 405 35.31 14.02 4.66
CA ASP A 405 35.03 15.02 3.62
C ASP A 405 35.43 16.44 4.07
N PRO A 406 36.36 17.12 3.36
CA PRO A 406 36.83 18.46 3.72
C PRO A 406 35.75 19.54 3.56
N VAL A 407 34.81 19.39 2.62
CA VAL A 407 33.71 20.34 2.41
C VAL A 407 32.73 20.27 3.57
N LYS A 408 32.39 19.06 4.02
CA LYS A 408 31.55 18.86 5.22
C LYS A 408 32.22 19.44 6.47
N ARG A 409 33.52 19.21 6.66
CA ARG A 409 34.27 19.82 7.78
C ARG A 409 34.16 21.34 7.78
N ARG A 410 34.38 22.01 6.63
CA ARG A 410 34.24 23.47 6.50
C ARG A 410 32.83 23.97 6.82
N ARG A 411 31.78 23.22 6.43
CA ARG A 411 30.39 23.56 6.76
C ARG A 411 30.11 23.45 8.26
N ILE A 412 30.64 22.42 8.91
CA ILE A 412 30.54 22.24 10.37
C ILE A 412 31.26 23.40 11.08
N ASP A 413 32.45 23.78 10.61
CA ASP A 413 33.18 24.94 11.14
C ASP A 413 32.36 26.23 11.01
N ALA A 414 31.77 26.48 9.84
CA ALA A 414 30.90 27.64 9.59
C ALA A 414 29.65 27.65 10.48
N LEU A 415 29.08 26.49 10.78
CA LEU A 415 27.96 26.38 11.70
C LEU A 415 28.37 26.66 13.14
N LEU A 416 29.52 26.15 13.59
CA LEU A 416 30.06 26.46 14.91
C LEU A 416 30.35 27.96 15.06
N LEU A 417 30.87 28.60 14.01
CA LEU A 417 31.02 30.05 13.91
C LEU A 417 29.69 30.78 14.15
N PHE A 418 28.64 30.36 13.45
CA PHE A 418 27.30 30.91 13.62
C PHE A 418 26.73 30.68 15.03
N LEU A 419 26.93 29.50 15.62
CA LEU A 419 26.44 29.18 16.96
C LEU A 419 27.16 30.00 18.05
N CYS A 420 28.48 30.20 17.94
CA CYS A 420 29.22 31.08 18.85
C CYS A 420 28.70 32.52 18.82
N ALA A 421 28.27 33.01 17.65
CA ALA A 421 27.73 34.36 17.51
C ALA A 421 26.28 34.50 18.00
N THR A 422 25.49 33.42 18.00
CA THR A 422 24.03 33.48 18.20
C THR A 422 23.50 32.79 19.45
N VAL A 423 24.31 31.95 20.11
CA VAL A 423 24.00 31.21 21.33
C VAL A 423 24.93 31.63 22.46
N VAL A 424 24.35 32.13 23.55
CA VAL A 424 25.09 32.59 24.73
C VAL A 424 25.81 31.41 25.41
N GLY A 425 27.09 31.58 25.77
CA GLY A 425 27.87 30.57 26.49
C GLY A 425 28.51 29.49 25.60
N MET A 426 28.15 29.43 24.32
CA MET A 426 28.60 28.36 23.41
C MET A 426 30.11 28.41 23.15
N ARG A 427 30.70 29.62 23.06
CA ARG A 427 32.14 29.81 22.87
C ARG A 427 32.92 29.33 24.08
N GLU A 428 32.50 29.73 25.27
CA GLU A 428 33.13 29.36 26.54
C GLU A 428 33.08 27.84 26.75
N GLU A 429 31.97 27.19 26.38
CA GLU A 429 31.82 25.74 26.53
C GLU A 429 32.62 24.96 25.48
N LEU A 430 32.76 25.48 24.24
CA LEU A 430 33.65 24.91 23.22
C LEU A 430 35.12 24.92 23.68
N LEU A 431 35.56 26.05 24.24
CA LEU A 431 36.91 26.18 24.80
C LEU A 431 37.10 25.23 25.99
N ARG A 432 36.12 25.13 26.89
CA ARG A 432 36.17 24.21 28.03
C ARG A 432 36.24 22.75 27.61
N CYS A 433 35.57 22.36 26.53
CA CYS A 433 35.60 20.99 26.02
C CYS A 433 36.86 20.66 25.20
N GLY A 434 37.89 21.51 25.24
CA GLY A 434 39.16 21.24 24.55
C GLY A 434 39.02 21.20 23.03
N TRP A 435 38.11 21.99 22.47
CA TRP A 435 38.01 22.14 21.01
C TRP A 435 39.22 22.95 20.51
N ASP A 436 40.37 22.27 20.33
CA ASP A 436 41.62 22.90 19.92
C ASP A 436 41.65 23.19 18.42
N THR A 437 41.43 24.45 18.06
CA THR A 437 41.86 25.00 16.76
C THR A 437 42.42 26.41 16.99
N PRO A 438 43.71 26.52 17.36
CA PRO A 438 44.33 27.79 17.77
C PRO A 438 44.26 28.90 16.70
N SER A 439 43.99 28.54 15.43
CA SER A 439 43.84 29.48 14.31
C SER A 439 42.39 29.77 13.89
N ARG A 440 41.42 28.86 14.12
CA ARG A 440 40.03 29.05 13.65
C ARG A 440 39.13 29.73 14.67
N LEU A 441 39.39 29.53 15.98
CA LEU A 441 38.57 30.12 17.03
C LEU A 441 38.97 31.57 17.38
N ARG A 442 40.18 32.03 17.02
CA ARG A 442 40.63 33.42 17.26
C ARG A 442 39.83 34.46 16.46
N VAL A 443 39.31 34.06 15.29
CA VAL A 443 38.47 34.91 14.42
C VAL A 443 36.98 34.72 14.74
N LEU A 444 36.62 33.82 15.67
CA LEU A 444 35.24 33.67 16.12
C LEU A 444 34.81 34.95 16.80
N ALA A 445 34.02 35.71 16.05
CA ALA A 445 33.21 36.84 16.47
C ALA A 445 33.22 36.98 17.99
N SER A 446 34.06 37.90 18.48
CA SER A 446 33.76 38.62 19.71
C SER A 446 32.26 38.87 19.67
N GLN A 447 31.51 38.37 20.67
CA GLN A 447 30.08 38.68 20.77
C GLN A 447 29.97 40.16 20.45
N ALA A 448 29.24 40.52 19.39
CA ALA A 448 28.98 41.92 19.15
C ALA A 448 28.50 42.46 20.50
N PRO A 449 29.15 43.52 21.05
CA PRO A 449 28.71 44.08 22.33
C PRO A 449 27.20 44.22 22.22
N ARG A 450 26.45 43.88 23.27
CA ARG A 450 24.98 44.05 23.26
C ARG A 450 24.71 45.51 22.91
N THR A 451 24.53 45.78 21.64
CA THR A 451 24.08 47.05 21.12
C THR A 451 22.63 47.04 21.49
N VAL A 452 22.34 47.59 22.67
CA VAL A 452 21.06 48.21 22.97
C VAL A 452 21.01 49.47 22.09
N THR A 453 20.95 49.28 20.78
CA THR A 453 20.58 50.30 19.83
C THR A 453 19.56 49.68 18.90
N PRO A 454 18.34 50.21 18.84
CA PRO A 454 17.41 49.82 17.80
C PRO A 454 18.04 50.17 16.45
N PRO A 455 17.71 49.46 15.35
CA PRO A 455 18.26 49.80 14.06
C PRO A 455 17.97 51.27 13.73
N LEU A 456 18.96 51.97 13.17
CA LEU A 456 18.96 53.39 12.76
C LEU A 456 17.90 53.76 11.68
N LYS A 457 16.88 52.92 11.48
CA LYS A 457 15.68 53.19 10.66
C LYS A 457 14.42 53.43 11.52
N ALA A 458 14.58 53.71 12.81
CA ALA A 458 13.47 54.00 13.72
C ALA A 458 12.73 55.31 13.42
N GLN A 459 13.28 56.27 12.66
CA GLN A 459 12.54 57.49 12.30
C GLN A 459 11.39 57.22 11.33
N ILE A 460 11.62 56.42 10.28
CA ILE A 460 10.55 56.07 9.33
C ILE A 460 9.51 55.17 9.99
N VAL A 461 9.93 54.17 10.79
CA VAL A 461 9.00 53.31 11.52
C VAL A 461 8.23 54.12 12.57
N LYS A 462 8.86 55.06 13.30
CA LYS A 462 8.14 55.96 14.22
C LYS A 462 7.22 56.93 13.48
N LEU A 463 7.59 57.45 12.32
CA LEU A 463 6.74 58.32 11.48
C LEU A 463 5.54 57.56 10.89
N ILE A 464 5.73 56.30 10.51
CA ILE A 464 4.69 55.40 10.00
C ILE A 464 3.75 54.94 11.13
N VAL A 465 4.28 54.60 12.31
CA VAL A 465 3.49 54.19 13.47
C VAL A 465 2.80 55.38 14.17
N ALA A 466 3.36 56.59 14.09
CA ALA A 466 2.75 57.83 14.56
C ALA A 466 1.85 58.51 13.52
N SER A 467 1.68 57.90 12.34
CA SER A 467 0.78 58.40 11.30
C SER A 467 -0.67 58.07 11.67
N ASP A 468 -1.55 59.07 11.66
CA ASP A 468 -3.01 58.87 11.81
C ASP A 468 -3.66 58.16 10.60
N ASN A 469 -2.87 57.81 9.58
CA ASN A 469 -3.39 57.14 8.40
C ASN A 469 -3.62 55.64 8.70
N PRO A 470 -4.88 55.16 8.66
CA PRO A 470 -5.20 53.76 8.96
C PRO A 470 -4.50 52.76 8.04
N PHE A 471 -4.02 53.19 6.87
CA PHE A 471 -3.30 52.34 5.92
C PHE A 471 -2.01 51.78 6.50
N TRP A 472 -1.28 52.59 7.25
CA TRP A 472 -0.04 52.14 7.85
C TRP A 472 -0.29 51.10 8.92
N THR A 473 -1.33 51.26 9.74
CA THR A 473 -1.78 50.24 10.68
C THR A 473 -2.12 48.92 9.97
N VAL A 474 -2.82 48.98 8.83
CA VAL A 474 -3.12 47.78 8.03
C VAL A 474 -1.84 47.10 7.54
N VAL A 475 -0.83 47.85 7.11
CA VAL A 475 0.44 47.29 6.62
C VAL A 475 1.32 46.74 7.74
N THR A 476 1.40 47.40 8.89
CA THR A 476 2.40 47.07 9.93
C THR A 476 1.86 46.24 11.09
N SER A 477 0.56 46.29 11.39
CA SER A 477 -0.03 45.51 12.49
C SER A 477 -0.34 44.08 12.06
N PHE A 478 -0.26 43.16 13.02
CA PHE A 478 -0.73 41.78 12.90
C PHE A 478 -1.93 41.50 13.82
N ASN A 479 -2.33 42.47 14.66
CA ASN A 479 -3.43 42.33 15.61
C ASN A 479 -4.77 42.52 14.89
N ALA A 480 -5.62 41.49 14.92
CA ALA A 480 -6.91 41.52 14.23
C ALA A 480 -7.84 42.68 14.67
N VAL A 481 -7.80 43.06 15.95
CA VAL A 481 -8.64 44.16 16.48
C VAL A 481 -8.20 45.51 15.91
N GLU A 482 -6.88 45.75 15.85
CA GLU A 482 -6.31 46.97 15.28
C GLU A 482 -6.57 47.04 13.77
N LEU A 483 -6.44 45.91 13.07
CA LEU A 483 -6.71 45.81 11.63
C LEU A 483 -8.19 46.10 11.33
N LYS A 484 -9.12 45.53 12.10
CA LYS A 484 -10.56 45.78 11.96
C LYS A 484 -10.91 47.26 12.16
N GLN A 485 -10.35 47.89 13.19
CA GLN A 485 -10.55 49.32 13.46
C GLN A 485 -9.90 50.23 12.42
N ALA A 486 -8.75 49.85 11.88
CA ALA A 486 -8.10 50.60 10.82
C ALA A 486 -8.87 50.52 9.50
N MET A 487 -9.33 49.32 9.13
CA MET A 487 -10.13 49.11 7.93
C MET A 487 -11.49 49.81 7.99
N SER A 488 -12.14 49.89 9.15
CA SER A 488 -13.40 50.63 9.31
C SER A 488 -13.25 52.15 9.15
N LYS A 489 -12.04 52.68 9.32
CA LYS A 489 -11.72 54.11 9.12
C LYS A 489 -11.37 54.45 7.67
N MET A 490 -11.36 53.46 6.77
CA MET A 490 -11.06 53.66 5.36
C MET A 490 -12.34 53.71 4.52
N GLU A 491 -12.53 54.79 3.76
CA GLU A 491 -13.66 54.91 2.84
C GLU A 491 -13.55 53.94 1.64
N ARG A 492 -12.32 53.63 1.21
CA ARG A 492 -12.05 52.70 0.11
C ARG A 492 -10.77 51.92 0.35
N PHE A 493 -10.90 50.70 0.85
CA PHE A 493 -9.77 49.80 1.01
C PHE A 493 -9.37 49.19 -0.34
N VAL A 494 -8.12 49.42 -0.75
CA VAL A 494 -7.48 48.72 -1.87
C VAL A 494 -6.38 47.86 -1.28
N ARG A 495 -6.48 46.55 -1.51
CA ARG A 495 -5.52 45.59 -0.96
C ARG A 495 -4.11 45.83 -1.52
N PRO A 496 -3.08 45.98 -0.67
CA PRO A 496 -1.71 46.08 -1.13
C PRO A 496 -1.27 44.80 -1.88
N PHE A 497 -0.52 44.96 -2.97
CA PHE A 497 0.01 43.82 -3.75
C PHE A 497 0.90 42.87 -2.93
N MET A 498 1.50 43.35 -1.85
CA MET A 498 2.31 42.55 -0.93
C MET A 498 1.50 41.61 -0.03
N PHE A 499 0.16 41.69 -0.05
CA PHE A 499 -0.70 40.79 0.69
C PHE A 499 -1.03 39.59 -0.18
N THR A 500 -0.05 38.70 -0.29
CA THR A 500 -0.16 37.43 -0.98
C THR A 500 -0.88 36.42 -0.10
N MET A 501 -1.89 35.77 -0.68
CA MET A 501 -2.54 34.60 -0.10
C MET A 501 -2.15 33.37 -0.93
N PRO A 502 -2.10 32.18 -0.32
CA PRO A 502 -1.93 30.94 -1.06
C PRO A 502 -3.05 30.78 -2.10
N GLU A 503 -2.69 30.41 -3.33
CA GLU A 503 -3.62 30.34 -4.49
C GLU A 503 -4.88 29.54 -4.17
N MET A 504 -4.72 28.38 -3.52
CA MET A 504 -5.85 27.54 -3.12
C MET A 504 -6.81 28.18 -2.09
N LEU A 505 -6.40 29.19 -1.31
CA LEU A 505 -7.31 29.96 -0.45
C LEU A 505 -7.91 31.18 -1.16
N ALA A 506 -7.14 31.76 -2.08
CA ALA A 506 -7.57 32.91 -2.85
C ALA A 506 -8.86 32.58 -3.63
N GLU A 507 -8.99 31.37 -4.17
CA GLU A 507 -10.22 30.93 -4.82
C GLU A 507 -11.43 31.00 -3.88
N PHE A 508 -11.38 30.47 -2.66
CA PHE A 508 -12.57 30.46 -1.79
C PHE A 508 -12.94 31.83 -1.23
N VAL A 509 -11.94 32.68 -0.94
CA VAL A 509 -12.14 33.97 -0.26
C VAL A 509 -12.45 35.10 -1.23
N LEU A 510 -11.97 35.01 -2.48
CA LEU A 510 -12.18 36.05 -3.50
C LEU A 510 -13.41 35.80 -4.38
N ILE A 511 -14.01 34.61 -4.34
CA ILE A 511 -15.22 34.27 -5.12
C ILE A 511 -16.50 34.83 -4.47
N THR A 512 -16.53 35.02 -3.15
CA THR A 512 -17.69 35.61 -2.46
C THR A 512 -17.81 37.11 -2.77
N ARG A 513 -18.97 37.57 -3.24
CA ARG A 513 -19.25 38.99 -3.49
C ARG A 513 -20.38 39.48 -2.58
N PRO A 514 -20.19 40.59 -1.84
CA PRO A 514 -18.97 41.37 -1.73
C PRO A 514 -17.84 40.60 -1.02
N ILE A 515 -16.59 40.80 -1.47
CA ILE A 515 -15.41 40.16 -0.87
C ILE A 515 -15.28 40.65 0.56
N ASN A 516 -15.14 39.72 1.52
CA ASN A 516 -14.81 40.10 2.89
C ASN A 516 -13.32 40.48 2.96
N GLU A 517 -13.02 41.78 2.81
CA GLU A 517 -11.65 42.26 2.79
C GLU A 517 -10.90 42.01 4.11
N LEU A 518 -11.60 41.98 5.25
CA LEU A 518 -10.98 41.68 6.55
C LEU A 518 -10.52 40.22 6.59
N HIS A 519 -11.36 39.31 6.08
CA HIS A 519 -11.04 37.89 5.93
C HIS A 519 -9.78 37.70 5.09
N ALA A 520 -9.69 38.39 3.95
CA ALA A 520 -8.54 38.30 3.07
C ALA A 520 -7.26 38.92 3.66
N VAL A 521 -7.37 40.05 4.37
CA VAL A 521 -6.22 40.69 5.04
C VAL A 521 -5.64 39.79 6.13
N LEU A 522 -6.48 39.19 6.97
CA LEU A 522 -6.00 38.32 8.05
C LEU A 522 -5.33 37.05 7.52
N LEU A 523 -5.86 36.45 6.45
CA LEU A 523 -5.21 35.31 5.80
C LEU A 523 -3.88 35.68 5.16
N ALA A 524 -3.78 36.86 4.53
CA ALA A 524 -2.51 37.35 4.00
C ALA A 524 -1.49 37.61 5.13
N LYS A 525 -1.93 38.13 6.28
CA LYS A 525 -1.08 38.33 7.47
C LYS A 525 -0.59 37.01 8.06
N LEU A 526 -1.45 35.99 8.12
CA LEU A 526 -1.05 34.64 8.52
C LEU A 526 -0.06 34.03 7.53
N ASN A 527 -0.24 34.26 6.22
CA ASN A 527 0.74 33.84 5.22
C ASN A 527 2.10 34.55 5.42
N GLN A 528 2.09 35.87 5.66
CA GLN A 528 3.32 36.62 5.96
C GLN A 528 4.01 36.12 7.24
N LEU A 529 3.27 35.85 8.31
CA LEU A 529 3.82 35.28 9.55
C LEU A 529 4.42 33.89 9.32
N ALA A 530 3.82 33.08 8.44
CA ALA A 530 4.35 31.79 8.05
C ALA A 530 5.63 31.92 7.21
N GLU A 531 5.67 32.84 6.24
CA GLU A 531 6.86 33.15 5.43
C GLU A 531 8.02 33.68 6.30
N MET A 532 7.71 34.54 7.27
CA MET A 532 8.66 35.03 8.27
C MET A 532 9.07 33.97 9.31
N ARG A 533 8.44 32.79 9.30
CA ARG A 533 8.65 31.70 10.26
C ARG A 533 8.44 32.11 11.72
N ASN A 534 7.57 33.08 11.98
CA ASN A 534 7.25 33.57 13.33
C ASN A 534 6.12 32.74 13.93
N ARG A 535 6.44 31.53 14.42
CA ARG A 535 5.46 30.55 14.92
C ARG A 535 4.60 31.06 16.08
N THR A 536 5.22 31.75 17.04
CA THR A 536 4.55 32.19 18.26
C THR A 536 3.44 33.18 17.94
N GLU A 537 3.74 34.18 17.10
CA GLU A 537 2.74 35.18 16.69
C GLU A 537 1.73 34.58 15.70
N TRP A 538 2.18 33.66 14.83
CA TRP A 538 1.28 32.93 13.93
C TRP A 538 0.20 32.15 14.70
N ASP A 539 0.58 31.41 15.74
CA ASP A 539 -0.37 30.62 16.54
C ASP A 539 -1.37 31.53 17.29
N ALA A 540 -0.89 32.66 17.83
CA ALA A 540 -1.73 33.65 18.49
C ALA A 540 -2.75 34.27 17.52
N GLN A 541 -2.30 34.77 16.37
CA GLN A 541 -3.18 35.42 15.40
C GLN A 541 -4.09 34.41 14.66
N CYS A 542 -3.64 33.16 14.50
CA CYS A 542 -4.46 32.09 13.91
C CYS A 542 -5.65 31.76 14.82
N SER A 543 -5.41 31.68 16.13
CA SER A 543 -6.48 31.48 17.12
C SER A 543 -7.51 32.62 17.08
N ILE A 544 -7.06 33.86 16.94
CA ILE A 544 -7.93 35.04 16.84
C ILE A 544 -8.71 35.03 15.52
N TYR A 545 -8.07 34.69 14.40
CA TYR A 545 -8.72 34.53 13.11
C TYR A 545 -9.87 33.51 13.17
N TRP A 546 -9.66 32.37 13.82
CA TRP A 546 -10.71 31.36 14.01
C TRP A 546 -11.81 31.79 14.99
N ALA A 547 -11.48 32.58 16.02
CA ALA A 547 -12.52 33.15 16.88
C ALA A 547 -13.44 34.13 16.10
N GLU A 548 -12.90 34.82 15.10
CA GLU A 548 -13.62 35.81 14.30
C GLU A 548 -14.39 35.17 13.11
N PHE A 549 -13.85 34.10 12.50
CA PHE A 549 -14.39 33.50 11.26
C PHE A 549 -14.65 31.98 11.31
N GLY A 550 -14.38 31.31 12.44
CA GLY A 550 -14.55 29.87 12.63
C GLY A 550 -15.90 29.45 13.23
N LEU A 551 -16.31 28.21 12.96
CA LEU A 551 -17.44 27.54 13.62
C LEU A 551 -17.02 26.95 15.00
N PRO A 552 -17.94 26.64 15.92
CA PRO A 552 -17.63 26.46 17.34
C PRO A 552 -16.72 25.24 17.66
N VAL A 553 -15.48 25.55 18.03
CA VAL A 553 -14.50 24.99 19.01
C VAL A 553 -14.29 23.47 19.17
N GLN A 554 -15.17 22.56 18.74
CA GLN A 554 -15.05 21.16 19.19
C GLN A 554 -14.13 20.23 18.37
N SER A 555 -13.44 20.68 17.30
CA SER A 555 -12.61 19.72 16.52
C SER A 555 -11.41 20.24 15.71
N SER A 556 -10.92 21.47 15.88
CA SER A 556 -9.88 22.01 14.96
C SER A 556 -8.52 22.21 15.67
N GLN A 557 -7.66 21.18 15.66
CA GLN A 557 -6.21 21.36 15.90
C GLN A 557 -5.49 21.55 14.55
N MET A 558 -5.12 22.78 14.21
CA MET A 558 -4.26 23.07 13.05
C MET A 558 -2.82 23.38 13.47
N VAL A 559 -1.87 22.73 12.81
CA VAL A 559 -0.42 22.85 13.01
C VAL A 559 0.18 23.55 11.78
N MET A 560 1.15 24.45 11.94
CA MET A 560 1.97 24.90 10.79
C MET A 560 2.64 23.67 10.21
N LEU A 561 2.37 23.39 8.94
CA LEU A 561 3.01 22.29 8.21
C LEU A 561 4.45 22.62 7.81
N THR A 562 5.25 23.08 8.76
CA THR A 562 6.71 22.85 8.74
C THR A 562 7.05 21.43 9.25
N GLU A 563 6.05 20.68 9.74
CA GLU A 563 6.24 19.33 10.33
C GLU A 563 5.83 18.14 9.43
N ILE A 564 5.38 18.34 8.19
CA ILE A 564 5.18 17.23 7.24
C ILE A 564 6.31 17.20 6.21
N PRO A 565 7.06 16.09 6.06
CA PRO A 565 7.97 15.91 4.93
C PRO A 565 7.12 15.74 3.67
N ILE A 566 7.01 16.79 2.88
CA ILE A 566 6.44 16.69 1.54
C ILE A 566 7.47 15.96 0.66
N TYR A 567 7.24 14.67 0.45
CA TYR A 567 7.53 14.07 -0.85
C TYR A 567 6.60 14.75 -1.88
N ASN A 568 7.19 15.18 -2.99
CA ASN A 568 6.59 15.87 -4.15
C ASN A 568 6.42 17.39 -4.04
N ASN A 569 7.17 18.09 -4.89
CA ASN A 569 6.88 19.46 -5.35
C ASN A 569 5.37 19.66 -5.52
N ASN A 570 4.74 20.37 -4.58
CA ASN A 570 3.47 21.04 -4.75
C ASN A 570 3.31 22.04 -3.61
N TYR A 571 3.39 23.33 -3.96
CA TYR A 571 2.99 24.44 -3.12
C TYR A 571 1.51 24.26 -2.74
N GLY A 572 1.18 24.13 -1.45
CA GLY A 572 -0.22 24.00 -1.07
C GLY A 572 -0.48 23.30 0.27
N ALA A 573 -0.12 23.95 1.37
CA ALA A 573 -0.33 23.41 2.71
C ALA A 573 -1.27 24.26 3.60
N ILE A 574 -1.50 25.53 3.25
CA ILE A 574 -2.46 26.39 3.97
C ILE A 574 -3.91 26.03 3.60
N ALA A 575 -4.15 25.43 2.44
CA ALA A 575 -5.50 25.27 1.91
C ALA A 575 -6.23 23.97 2.26
N ARG A 576 -5.56 22.90 2.68
CA ARG A 576 -6.25 21.63 2.94
C ARG A 576 -7.08 21.63 4.24
N GLY A 577 -6.67 22.38 5.27
CA GLY A 577 -7.46 22.55 6.49
C GLY A 577 -8.68 23.46 6.27
N ILE A 578 -8.46 24.60 5.62
CA ILE A 578 -9.49 25.62 5.37
C ILE A 578 -10.45 25.21 4.23
N SER A 579 -10.00 24.46 3.21
CA SER A 579 -10.85 23.96 2.12
C SER A 579 -11.85 22.89 2.58
N ASN A 580 -11.49 22.05 3.55
CA ASN A 580 -12.40 21.03 4.06
C ASN A 580 -13.54 21.67 4.87
N GLU A 581 -13.28 22.74 5.63
CA GLU A 581 -14.32 23.44 6.39
C GLU A 581 -15.14 24.44 5.52
N LEU A 582 -14.54 25.13 4.54
CA LEU A 582 -15.29 26.00 3.61
C LEU A 582 -16.22 25.21 2.67
N SER A 583 -15.94 23.92 2.43
CA SER A 583 -16.87 23.04 1.70
C SER A 583 -18.18 22.78 2.47
N SER A 584 -18.19 22.94 3.80
CA SER A 584 -19.39 22.80 4.64
C SER A 584 -20.33 24.01 4.55
N TRP A 585 -19.81 25.19 4.19
CA TRP A 585 -20.58 26.42 3.95
C TRP A 585 -21.49 26.35 2.71
N LYS A 586 -21.29 25.39 1.79
CA LYS A 586 -22.20 25.18 0.64
C LYS A 586 -23.45 24.34 0.98
N ARG A 587 -23.58 23.85 2.21
CA ARG A 587 -24.74 23.04 2.66
C ARG A 587 -25.63 23.74 3.69
N CYS A 588 -25.48 25.06 3.88
CA CYS A 588 -26.42 25.89 4.64
C CYS A 588 -27.00 27.00 3.75
#